data_AF-A0A3D2SV89-F1
#
_entry.id   AF-A0A3D2SV89-F1
#
_cell.length_a   1.000
_cell.length_b   1.000
_cell.length_c   1.000
_cell.angle_alpha   90.00
_cell.angle_beta   90.00
_cell.angle_gamma   90.00
#
_symmetry.space_group_name_H-M   'P 1'
#
loop_
_entity.id
_entity.type
_entity.pdbx_description
1 polymer ?
#
loop_
_entity_poly.entity_id
_entity_poly.type
_entity_poly.pdbx_seq_one_letter_code
_entity_poly.pdbx_strand_id
1 'polypeptide(L)'
;MKNILNTFVMVSTVLLMAACSNYSKPFERRVNLSFYSYNAADALISQSSDMVDYDTPIVVATLSNVNKLDTSSPLGRSFSDQMMTRFVEEGFENVSEIRLRRSLYLRESSKAASGEFLLSRDARAIAEARDAGAAVVGT
;
A
#
# COMPACT_ATOMS: atom_id res chain seq x y z
N MET A 1 -35.79 -12.28 -55.67
CA MET A 1 -35.53 -12.79 -54.30
C MET A 1 -34.04 -12.76 -53.91
N LYS A 2 -33.10 -13.24 -54.74
CA LYS A 2 -31.65 -13.18 -54.46
C LYS A 2 -31.10 -11.77 -54.15
N ASN A 3 -31.57 -10.74 -54.85
CA ASN A 3 -31.08 -9.37 -54.68
C ASN A 3 -31.47 -8.76 -53.32
N ILE A 4 -32.66 -9.13 -52.80
CA ILE A 4 -33.17 -8.69 -51.49
C ILE A 4 -32.39 -9.36 -50.35
N LEU A 5 -32.01 -10.63 -50.54
CA LEU A 5 -31.17 -11.37 -49.59
C LEU A 5 -29.75 -10.78 -49.51
N ASN A 6 -29.15 -10.42 -50.65
CA ASN A 6 -27.83 -9.78 -50.69
C ASN A 6 -27.82 -8.41 -50.01
N THR A 7 -28.86 -7.59 -50.21
CA THR A 7 -28.96 -6.29 -49.51
C THR A 7 -29.06 -6.46 -48.00
N PHE A 8 -29.75 -7.50 -47.51
CA PHE A 8 -29.89 -7.76 -46.08
C PHE A 8 -28.56 -8.21 -45.45
N VAL A 9 -27.80 -9.07 -46.14
CA VAL A 9 -26.47 -9.51 -45.70
C VAL A 9 -25.49 -8.34 -45.65
N MET A 10 -25.53 -7.45 -46.64
CA MET A 10 -24.65 -6.28 -46.68
C MET A 10 -24.94 -5.30 -45.54
N VAL A 11 -26.22 -5.02 -45.26
CA VAL A 11 -26.63 -4.15 -44.14
C VAL A 11 -26.23 -4.74 -42.79
N SER A 12 -26.46 -6.05 -42.58
CA SER A 12 -26.08 -6.73 -41.34
C SER A 12 -24.57 -6.69 -41.08
N THR A 13 -23.75 -6.78 -42.12
CA THR A 13 -22.29 -6.73 -42.01
C THR A 13 -21.80 -5.34 -41.60
N VAL A 14 -22.42 -4.27 -42.11
CA VAL A 14 -22.07 -2.89 -41.77
C VAL A 14 -22.44 -2.56 -40.31
N LEU A 15 -23.57 -3.07 -39.81
CA LEU A 15 -23.98 -2.84 -38.41
C LEU A 15 -23.03 -3.51 -37.40
N LEU A 16 -22.45 -4.67 -37.72
CA LEU A 16 -21.53 -5.37 -36.83
C LEU A 16 -20.20 -4.63 -36.62
N MET A 17 -19.75 -3.82 -37.59
CA MET A 17 -18.50 -3.05 -37.47
C MET A 17 -18.64 -1.79 -36.59
N ALA A 18 -19.83 -1.22 -36.44
CA ALA A 18 -20.04 -0.01 -35.63
C ALA A 18 -20.07 -0.28 -34.11
N ALA A 19 -20.21 -1.55 -33.70
CA ALA A 19 -20.36 -1.92 -32.28
C ALA A 19 -19.07 -1.73 -31.45
N CYS A 20 -17.89 -1.63 -32.08
CA CYS A 20 -16.62 -1.50 -31.38
C CYS A 20 -16.17 -0.04 -31.14
N SER A 21 -16.89 0.97 -31.63
CA SER A 21 -16.41 2.36 -31.54
C SER A 21 -16.73 3.06 -30.22
N ASN A 22 -17.59 2.49 -29.36
CA ASN A 22 -18.00 3.08 -28.10
C ASN A 22 -17.18 2.55 -26.90
N TYR A 23 -15.86 2.65 -26.99
CA TYR A 23 -14.99 2.48 -25.83
C TYR A 23 -14.87 3.80 -25.08
N SER A 24 -15.76 4.01 -24.11
CA SER A 24 -15.63 5.12 -23.18
C SER A 24 -14.48 4.79 -22.22
N LYS A 25 -13.35 5.52 -22.34
CA LYS A 25 -12.25 5.37 -21.39
C LYS A 25 -12.78 5.67 -19.98
N PRO A 26 -12.64 4.77 -19.01
CA PRO A 26 -13.00 5.08 -17.64
C PRO A 26 -12.20 6.31 -17.17
N PHE A 27 -12.83 7.14 -16.34
CA PHE A 27 -12.17 8.29 -15.72
C PHE A 27 -11.06 7.80 -14.79
N GLU A 28 -9.81 7.84 -15.25
CA GLU A 28 -8.63 7.58 -14.42
C GLU A 28 -8.18 8.89 -13.77
N ARG A 29 -8.48 9.05 -12.47
CA ARG A 29 -7.78 10.06 -11.67
C ARG A 29 -6.33 9.61 -11.50
N ARG A 30 -5.41 10.21 -12.25
CA ARG A 30 -3.98 9.95 -12.10
C ARG A 30 -3.47 10.56 -10.79
N VAL A 31 -3.31 9.71 -9.77
CA VAL A 31 -2.63 10.05 -8.52
C VAL A 31 -1.23 9.44 -8.57
N ASN A 32 -0.21 10.25 -8.32
CA ASN A 32 1.15 9.74 -8.17
C ASN A 32 1.34 9.29 -6.73
N LEU A 33 1.05 8.01 -6.46
CA LEU A 33 1.18 7.46 -5.11
C LEU A 33 2.62 7.58 -4.59
N SER A 34 3.62 7.30 -5.44
CA SER A 34 5.04 7.38 -5.10
C SER A 34 5.43 8.77 -4.61
N PHE A 35 4.93 9.83 -5.25
CA PHE A 35 5.16 11.19 -4.80
C PHE A 35 4.69 11.41 -3.36
N TYR A 36 3.49 10.95 -3.00
CA TYR A 36 2.99 11.12 -1.63
C TYR A 36 3.71 10.23 -0.62
N SER A 37 3.99 8.97 -0.98
CA SER A 37 4.73 8.04 -0.13
C SER A 37 6.14 8.53 0.16
N TYR A 38 6.83 9.07 -0.86
CA TYR A 38 8.20 9.56 -0.74
C TYR A 38 8.25 10.84 0.09
N ASN A 39 7.35 11.80 -0.18
CA ASN A 39 7.27 13.01 0.66
C ASN A 39 6.95 12.69 2.12
N ALA A 40 6.11 11.69 2.39
CA ALA A 40 5.84 11.26 3.75
C ALA A 40 7.08 10.66 4.42
N ALA A 41 7.86 9.83 3.71
CA ALA A 41 9.11 9.29 4.22
C ALA A 41 10.16 10.40 4.44
N ASP A 42 10.33 11.31 3.49
CA ASP A 42 11.27 12.44 3.60
C ASP A 42 10.92 13.33 4.80
N ALA A 43 9.63 13.57 5.04
CA ALA A 43 9.17 14.30 6.21
C ALA A 43 9.50 13.57 7.52
N LEU A 44 9.38 12.24 7.56
CA LEU A 44 9.76 11.46 8.74
C LEU A 44 11.27 11.48 8.97
N ILE A 45 12.08 11.31 7.92
CA ILE A 45 13.54 11.37 7.98
C ILE A 45 13.99 12.74 8.50
N SER A 46 13.47 13.81 7.92
CA SER A 46 13.81 15.18 8.35
C SER A 46 13.40 15.49 9.79
N GLN A 47 12.33 14.88 10.31
CA GLN A 47 11.88 15.09 11.69
C GLN A 47 12.62 14.20 12.70
N SER A 48 13.28 13.13 12.24
CA SER A 48 13.95 12.14 13.09
C SER A 48 15.47 12.19 13.00
N SER A 49 16.06 13.09 12.20
CA SER A 49 17.50 13.18 11.93
C SER A 49 18.37 13.33 13.18
N ASP A 50 17.83 13.93 14.25
CA ASP A 50 18.57 14.13 15.51
C ASP A 50 18.51 12.89 16.43
N MET A 51 17.69 11.89 16.08
CA MET A 51 17.39 10.73 16.92
C MET A 51 17.67 9.38 16.24
N VAL A 52 17.74 9.35 14.91
CA VAL A 52 17.87 8.12 14.12
C VAL A 52 19.00 8.29 13.12
N ASP A 53 20.10 7.58 13.37
CA ASP A 53 21.26 7.53 12.46
C ASP A 53 20.98 6.59 11.28
N TYR A 54 21.74 6.74 10.18
CA TYR A 54 21.55 5.94 8.95
C TYR A 54 21.82 4.44 9.12
N ASP A 55 22.62 4.05 10.12
CA ASP A 55 22.91 2.66 10.46
C ASP A 55 21.84 2.03 11.37
N THR A 56 20.97 2.86 11.95
CA THR A 56 19.91 2.43 12.87
C THR A 56 18.98 1.45 12.17
N PRO A 57 18.76 0.23 12.72
CA PRO A 57 17.79 -0.69 12.15
C PRO A 57 16.36 -0.15 12.24
N ILE A 58 15.75 0.09 11.08
CA ILE A 58 14.38 0.59 10.93
C ILE A 58 13.45 -0.56 10.57
N VAL A 59 12.34 -0.66 11.30
CA VAL A 59 11.22 -1.54 10.95
C VAL A 59 10.04 -0.71 10.47
N VAL A 60 9.59 -0.96 9.24
CA VAL A 60 8.37 -0.34 8.70
C VAL A 60 7.21 -1.31 8.87
N ALA A 61 6.19 -0.89 9.61
CA ALA A 61 4.95 -1.64 9.72
C ALA A 61 4.02 -1.31 8.54
N THR A 62 3.22 -2.30 8.13
CA THR A 62 2.16 -2.04 7.15
C THR A 62 1.14 -1.06 7.71
N LEU A 63 0.82 0.01 6.96
CA LEU A 63 -0.25 0.94 7.37
C LEU A 63 -1.59 0.20 7.52
N SER A 64 -2.23 0.41 8.68
CA SER A 64 -3.51 -0.20 9.00
C SER A 64 -4.66 0.46 8.22
N ASN A 65 -5.80 -0.20 8.08
CA ASN A 65 -6.96 0.39 7.45
C ASN A 65 -7.71 1.25 8.47
N VAL A 66 -7.87 2.56 8.21
CA VAL A 66 -8.63 3.49 9.06
C VAL A 66 -10.04 3.01 9.46
N ASN A 67 -10.71 2.21 8.62
CA ASN A 67 -12.05 1.67 8.89
C ASN A 67 -12.02 0.32 9.61
N LYS A 68 -10.89 -0.38 9.57
CA LYS A 68 -10.67 -1.74 10.10
C LYS A 68 -9.22 -1.88 10.51
N LEU A 69 -8.89 -1.29 11.66
CA LEU A 69 -7.51 -1.15 12.14
C LEU A 69 -6.83 -2.54 12.31
N ASP A 70 -7.62 -3.62 12.40
CA ASP A 70 -7.18 -5.01 12.47
C ASP A 70 -6.68 -5.60 11.14
N THR A 71 -6.80 -4.84 10.07
CA THR A 71 -6.44 -5.28 8.72
C THR A 71 -5.57 -4.25 8.01
N SER A 72 -4.59 -4.73 7.24
CA SER A 72 -3.94 -3.91 6.23
C SER A 72 -4.75 -3.89 4.94
N SER A 73 -4.76 -2.75 4.26
CA SER A 73 -5.31 -2.64 2.90
C SER A 73 -4.21 -2.90 1.85
N PRO A 74 -4.56 -3.32 0.62
CA PRO A 74 -3.59 -3.40 -0.48
C PRO A 74 -2.87 -2.06 -0.75
N LEU A 75 -3.59 -0.95 -0.55
CA LEU A 75 -3.01 0.40 -0.64
C LEU A 75 -1.99 0.64 0.46
N GLY A 76 -2.33 0.34 1.72
CA GLY A 76 -1.42 0.50 2.86
C GLY A 76 -0.14 -0.32 2.72
N ARG A 77 -0.23 -1.54 2.15
CA ARG A 77 0.95 -2.35 1.80
C ARG A 77 1.82 -1.64 0.76
N SER A 78 1.22 -1.21 -0.34
CA SER A 78 1.94 -0.54 -1.43
C SER A 78 2.60 0.77 -0.95
N PHE A 79 1.94 1.49 -0.05
CA PHE A 79 2.47 2.71 0.54
C PHE A 79 3.66 2.42 1.47
N SER A 80 3.54 1.43 2.36
CA SER A 80 4.65 0.99 3.22
C SER A 80 5.86 0.51 2.40
N ASP A 81 5.64 -0.23 1.31
CA ASP A 81 6.71 -0.68 0.41
C ASP A 81 7.43 0.51 -0.25
N GLN A 82 6.68 1.53 -0.69
CA GLN A 82 7.26 2.75 -1.27
C GLN A 82 8.02 3.58 -0.23
N MET A 83 7.53 3.67 1.01
CA MET A 83 8.26 4.33 2.09
C MET A 83 9.58 3.61 2.38
N MET A 84 9.57 2.28 2.53
CA MET A 84 10.79 1.51 2.72
C MET A 84 11.80 1.74 1.61
N THR A 85 11.34 1.74 0.36
CA THR A 85 12.18 2.05 -0.81
C THR A 85 12.82 3.42 -0.65
N ARG A 86 12.05 4.43 -0.22
CA ARG A 86 12.55 5.78 -0.01
C ARG A 86 13.59 5.88 1.12
N PHE A 87 13.39 5.19 2.25
CA PHE A 87 14.41 5.12 3.31
C PHE A 87 15.74 4.53 2.80
N VAL A 88 15.68 3.46 2.01
CA VAL A 88 16.89 2.88 1.41
C VAL A 88 17.53 3.84 0.39
N GLU A 89 16.73 4.54 -0.43
CA GLU A 89 17.22 5.56 -1.37
C GLU A 89 17.94 6.72 -0.65
N GLU A 90 17.47 7.12 0.53
CA GLU A 90 18.05 8.18 1.36
C GLU A 90 19.26 7.71 2.19
N GLY A 91 19.67 6.44 2.06
CA GLY A 91 20.92 5.93 2.63
C GLY A 91 20.80 5.15 3.93
N PHE A 92 19.58 4.81 4.38
CA PHE A 92 19.41 3.92 5.53
C PHE A 92 19.80 2.48 5.17
N GLU A 93 20.74 1.91 5.92
CA GLU A 93 21.36 0.64 5.58
C GLU A 93 20.50 -0.57 5.97
N ASN A 94 19.72 -0.43 7.05
CA ASN A 94 19.04 -1.53 7.72
C ASN A 94 17.52 -1.30 7.78
N VAL A 95 16.83 -1.41 6.65
CA VAL A 95 15.37 -1.22 6.57
C VAL A 95 14.66 -2.55 6.35
N SER A 96 13.72 -2.92 7.22
CA SER A 96 12.97 -4.18 7.11
C SER A 96 11.47 -4.00 7.34
N GLU A 97 10.66 -4.90 6.79
CA GLU A 97 9.21 -4.88 6.95
C GLU A 97 8.77 -5.79 8.09
N ILE A 98 7.79 -5.36 8.90
CA ILE A 98 7.00 -6.28 9.72
C ILE A 98 5.59 -6.47 9.17
N ARG A 99 5.33 -7.69 8.69
CA ARG A 99 3.99 -8.12 8.27
C ARG A 99 3.25 -8.71 9.46
N LEU A 100 2.36 -7.92 10.05
CA LEU A 100 1.42 -8.41 11.05
C LEU A 100 0.41 -9.36 10.36
N ARG A 101 0.74 -10.65 10.29
CA ARG A 101 -0.23 -11.69 9.95
C ARG A 101 -1.14 -11.90 11.16
N ARG A 102 -2.43 -12.18 10.92
CA ARG A 102 -3.45 -12.59 11.92
C ARG A 102 -2.97 -13.64 12.96
N SER A 103 -1.86 -14.32 12.71
CA SER A 103 -1.29 -15.38 13.53
C SER A 103 -0.18 -14.95 14.49
N LEU A 104 0.25 -13.68 14.51
CA LEU A 104 1.01 -13.17 15.66
C LEU A 104 0.03 -12.83 16.79
N TYR A 105 -0.70 -13.85 17.24
CA TYR A 105 -1.21 -13.86 18.61
C TYR A 105 0.02 -13.95 19.50
N LEU A 106 0.55 -12.80 19.90
CA LEU A 106 1.28 -12.69 21.16
C LEU A 106 0.33 -13.27 22.21
N ARG A 107 0.63 -14.49 22.64
CA ARG A 107 -0.12 -15.23 23.65
C ARG A 107 0.12 -14.54 24.98
N GLU A 108 -0.59 -13.45 25.23
CA GLU A 108 -0.86 -13.03 26.60
C GLU A 108 -2.27 -12.45 26.62
N SER A 109 -3.14 -13.20 27.30
CA SER A 109 -4.48 -12.86 27.75
C SER A 109 -4.84 -11.37 27.75
N SER A 110 -5.59 -10.93 26.73
CA SER A 110 -6.87 -10.19 26.83
C SER A 110 -7.07 -9.23 25.65
N LYS A 111 -7.86 -9.69 24.68
CA LYS A 111 -8.78 -8.89 23.86
C LYS A 111 -8.30 -7.49 23.42
N ALA A 112 -7.28 -7.44 22.59
CA ALA A 112 -7.17 -6.43 21.54
C ALA A 112 -6.77 -7.19 20.28
N ALA A 113 -7.43 -6.93 19.16
CA ALA A 113 -7.07 -7.52 17.87
C ALA A 113 -6.68 -6.36 16.96
N SER A 114 -5.36 -6.21 16.75
CA SER A 114 -4.62 -5.45 15.74
C SER A 114 -5.17 -4.05 15.36
N GLY A 115 -4.31 -3.03 15.36
CA GLY A 115 -4.67 -1.67 14.95
C GLY A 115 -4.75 -0.60 16.04
N GLU A 116 -5.19 -0.97 17.24
CA GLU A 116 -4.85 -0.25 18.49
C GLU A 116 -3.43 -0.59 19.00
N PHE A 117 -2.76 -1.53 18.34
CA PHE A 117 -1.50 -2.18 18.77
C PHE A 117 -0.23 -1.35 18.64
N LEU A 118 -0.24 -0.25 17.88
CA LEU A 118 0.93 0.62 17.76
C LEU A 118 0.80 1.89 18.62
N LEU A 119 -0.38 2.13 19.20
CA LEU A 119 -0.65 3.24 20.12
C LEU A 119 -0.62 2.81 21.61
N SER A 120 -0.60 1.51 21.90
CA SER A 120 -0.56 1.00 23.27
C SER A 120 0.50 -0.09 23.39
N ARG A 121 1.69 0.29 23.86
CA ARG A 121 2.74 -0.57 24.46
C ARG A 121 3.46 -1.61 23.59
N ASP A 122 2.95 -1.98 22.41
CA ASP A 122 3.52 -3.06 21.58
C ASP A 122 4.45 -2.60 20.43
N ALA A 123 4.57 -1.29 20.16
CA ALA A 123 5.63 -0.78 19.26
C ALA A 123 7.04 -1.16 19.78
N ARG A 124 7.20 -1.19 21.11
CA ARG A 124 8.41 -1.65 21.79
C ARG A 124 8.58 -3.17 21.69
N ALA A 125 7.51 -3.96 21.79
CA ALA A 125 7.58 -5.42 21.59
C ALA A 125 7.96 -5.80 20.14
N ILE A 126 7.55 -4.99 19.16
CA ILE A 126 7.94 -5.14 17.76
C ILE A 126 9.41 -4.75 17.54
N ALA A 127 9.86 -3.66 18.16
CA ALA A 127 11.26 -3.25 18.14
C ALA A 127 12.17 -4.31 18.79
N GLU A 128 11.78 -4.83 19.96
CA GLU A 128 12.50 -5.89 20.68
C GLU A 128 12.54 -7.22 19.90
N ALA A 129 11.49 -7.55 19.12
CA ALA A 129 11.45 -8.78 18.32
C ALA A 129 12.37 -8.75 17.08
N ARG A 130 12.88 -7.58 16.68
CA ARG A 130 13.68 -7.39 15.46
C ARG A 130 14.96 -6.59 15.67
N ASP A 131 15.37 -6.36 16.92
CA ASP A 131 16.51 -5.51 17.27
C ASP A 131 16.44 -4.13 16.59
N ALA A 132 15.22 -3.60 16.48
CA ALA A 132 14.99 -2.33 15.78
C ALA A 132 15.33 -1.17 16.70
N GLY A 133 16.13 -0.22 16.20
CA GLY A 133 16.37 1.05 16.89
C GLY A 133 15.26 2.08 16.62
N ALA A 134 14.50 1.92 15.53
CA ALA A 134 13.35 2.76 15.20
C ALA A 134 12.25 1.98 14.47
N ALA A 135 11.01 2.48 14.56
CA ALA A 135 9.86 1.90 13.88
C ALA A 135 8.98 2.97 13.21
N VAL A 136 8.56 2.70 11.97
CA VAL A 136 7.63 3.54 11.20
C VAL A 136 6.24 2.91 11.26
N VAL A 137 5.27 3.69 11.74
CA VAL A 137 3.90 3.22 12.04
C VAL A 137 2.85 4.24 11.58
N GLY A 138 1.61 3.79 11.31
CA GLY A 138 0.52 4.67 10.89
C GLY A 138 -0.79 3.96 10.49
N THR A 139 -1.78 4.75 10.06
CA THR A 139 -3.14 4.33 9.67
C THR A 139 -3.60 5.02 8.39
#